data_AF-A0A9E5Y7M4-F1
#
_entry.id   AF-A0A9E5Y7M4-F1
#
_cell.length_a   1.000
_cell.length_b   1.000
_cell.length_c   1.000
_cell.angle_alpha   90.00
_cell.angle_beta   90.00
_cell.angle_gamma   90.00
#
_symmetry.space_group_name_H-M   'P 1'
#
loop_
_entity.id
_entity.type
_entity.pdbx_description
1 polymer ?
#
loop_
_entity_poly.entity_id
_entity_poly.type
_entity_poly.pdbx_seq_one_letter_code
_entity_poly.pdbx_strand_id
1 'polypeptide(L)'
;MEFNLVFKYGIGAKNVLNTCDGTYTKDMVAGPPVTTHLSLSRDELSTIYNKMVEIDFFNYPDKFAVHVPPGEPVCMVTPHESYYFKVEHGSEIKELSWEDSVTNPNKDADRLRELIRCIRDIVESKREYKKLPPPRGGYD
;
A
#
# COMPACT_ATOMS: atom_id res chain seq x y z
N MET A 1 -1.61 16.06 13.38
CA MET A 1 -1.83 16.08 11.93
C MET A 1 -3.06 15.26 11.63
N GLU A 2 -3.98 15.76 10.81
CA GLU A 2 -5.22 15.06 10.46
C GLU A 2 -5.22 14.87 8.94
N PHE A 3 -4.92 13.65 8.51
CA PHE A 3 -5.09 13.22 7.12
C PHE A 3 -5.75 11.85 7.11
N ASN A 4 -6.51 11.57 6.07
CA ASN A 4 -7.11 10.26 5.85
C ASN A 4 -6.31 9.51 4.78
N LEU A 5 -6.16 8.21 5.00
CA LEU A 5 -5.48 7.29 4.11
C LEU A 5 -6.39 6.11 3.83
N VAL A 6 -6.68 5.88 2.55
CA VAL A 6 -7.09 4.58 2.05
C VAL A 6 -5.90 3.96 1.33
N PHE A 7 -5.38 2.88 1.89
CA PHE A 7 -4.24 2.15 1.33
C PHE A 7 -4.66 0.73 0.98
N LYS A 8 -4.38 0.32 -0.25
CA LYS A 8 -4.67 -1.02 -0.76
C LYS A 8 -3.40 -1.71 -1.24
N TYR A 9 -3.26 -2.99 -0.95
CA TYR A 9 -2.07 -3.77 -1.32
C TYR A 9 -2.32 -5.27 -1.47
N GLY A 10 -1.30 -5.97 -1.99
CA GLY A 10 -1.32 -7.40 -2.29
C GLY A 10 -1.75 -7.69 -3.73
N ILE A 11 -1.92 -8.97 -4.07
CA ILE A 11 -2.32 -9.37 -5.44
C ILE A 11 -3.71 -8.80 -5.74
N GLY A 12 -3.79 -7.89 -6.71
CA GLY A 12 -5.01 -7.18 -7.07
C GLY A 12 -5.49 -6.17 -6.03
N ALA A 13 -4.61 -5.68 -5.15
CA ALA A 13 -4.90 -4.63 -4.15
C ALA A 13 -6.10 -4.96 -3.24
N LYS A 14 -6.21 -6.22 -2.80
CA LYS A 14 -7.37 -6.74 -2.06
C LYS A 14 -7.32 -6.53 -0.55
N ASN A 15 -6.13 -6.31 0.04
CA ASN A 15 -6.03 -5.85 1.41
C ASN A 15 -6.29 -4.35 1.45
N VAL A 16 -7.11 -3.86 2.40
CA VAL A 16 -7.51 -2.46 2.46
C VAL A 16 -7.37 -1.95 3.90
N LEU A 17 -6.51 -0.96 4.10
CA LEU A 17 -6.49 -0.11 5.28
C LEU A 17 -7.30 1.16 4.97
N ASN A 18 -8.28 1.49 5.80
CA ASN A 18 -9.05 2.73 5.71
C ASN A 18 -9.00 3.45 7.06
N THR A 19 -8.21 4.53 7.13
CA THR A 19 -8.04 5.28 8.39
C THR A 19 -9.17 6.28 8.64
N CYS A 20 -9.98 6.61 7.64
CA CYS A 20 -11.18 7.44 7.80
C CYS A 20 -12.24 6.67 8.61
N ASP A 21 -12.47 5.41 8.24
CA ASP A 21 -13.45 4.55 8.91
C ASP A 21 -12.85 3.76 10.08
N GLY A 22 -11.52 3.79 10.25
CA GLY A 22 -10.82 3.02 11.29
C GLY A 22 -10.97 1.51 11.08
N THR A 23 -10.87 1.05 9.83
CA THR A 23 -11.08 -0.35 9.46
C THR A 23 -9.90 -0.92 8.67
N TYR A 24 -9.74 -2.23 8.80
CA TYR A 24 -8.84 -3.01 7.97
C TYR A 24 -9.56 -4.24 7.42
N THR A 25 -9.46 -4.43 6.10
CA THR A 25 -9.99 -5.58 5.36
C THR A 25 -8.81 -6.42 4.89
N LYS A 26 -8.78 -7.69 5.30
CA LYS A 26 -7.77 -8.66 4.89
C LYS A 26 -8.31 -9.51 3.75
N ASP A 27 -7.48 -9.70 2.72
CA ASP A 27 -7.76 -10.68 1.69
C ASP A 27 -7.57 -12.10 2.24
N MET A 28 -8.53 -12.97 1.93
CA MET A 28 -8.52 -14.37 2.34
C MET A 28 -8.28 -15.31 1.16
N VAL A 29 -7.83 -14.76 0.02
CA VAL A 29 -7.47 -15.47 -1.22
C VAL A 29 -8.67 -16.17 -1.84
N ALA A 30 -8.96 -17.40 -1.42
CA ALA A 30 -10.12 -18.17 -1.85
C ALA A 30 -11.34 -17.95 -0.92
N GLY A 31 -11.13 -17.40 0.28
CA GLY A 31 -12.20 -17.07 1.21
C GLY A 31 -12.78 -15.67 1.01
N PRO A 32 -13.96 -15.38 1.59
CA PRO A 32 -14.47 -14.01 1.64
C PRO A 32 -13.52 -13.11 2.47
N PRO A 33 -13.33 -11.84 2.09
CA PRO A 33 -12.49 -10.93 2.85
C PRO A 33 -13.02 -10.74 4.27
N VAL A 34 -12.10 -10.59 5.23
CA VAL A 34 -12.44 -10.39 6.64
C VAL A 34 -12.12 -8.96 7.03
N THR A 35 -13.11 -8.26 7.58
CA THR A 35 -12.96 -6.87 8.06
C THR A 35 -12.92 -6.83 9.58
N THR A 36 -12.01 -6.03 10.13
CA THR A 36 -11.95 -5.71 11.56
C THR A 36 -11.82 -4.21 11.77
N HIS A 37 -12.25 -3.73 12.93
CA HIS A 37 -11.85 -2.42 13.40
C HIS A 37 -10.34 -2.43 13.67
N LEU A 38 -9.64 -1.48 13.08
CA LEU A 38 -8.21 -1.27 13.24
C LEU A 38 -7.94 0.20 12.94
N SER A 39 -7.60 0.95 13.98
CA SER A 39 -7.24 2.36 13.88
C SER A 39 -5.76 2.53 14.15
N LEU A 40 -5.15 3.47 13.43
CA LEU A 40 -3.78 3.89 13.66
C LEU A 40 -3.76 5.03 14.68
N SER A 41 -2.73 5.06 15.52
CA SER A 41 -2.49 6.16 16.44
C SER A 41 -2.01 7.39 15.68
N ARG A 42 -2.06 8.56 16.35
CA ARG A 42 -1.53 9.81 15.78
C ARG A 42 -0.04 9.70 15.45
N ASP A 43 0.74 9.00 16.26
CA ASP A 43 2.18 8.85 16.04
C ASP A 43 2.49 7.94 14.84
N GLU A 44 1.71 6.88 14.65
CA GLU A 44 1.82 5.98 13.50
C GLU A 44 1.43 6.70 12.20
N LEU A 45 0.33 7.44 12.21
CA LEU A 45 -0.06 8.29 11.08
C LEU A 45 1.01 9.33 10.76
N SER A 46 1.59 9.96 11.80
CA SER A 46 2.67 10.94 11.61
C SER A 46 3.92 10.28 11.02
N THR A 47 4.25 9.05 11.43
CA THR A 47 5.36 8.27 10.85
C THR A 47 5.14 8.01 9.36
N ILE A 48 3.93 7.57 8.99
CA ILE A 48 3.56 7.31 7.59
C ILE A 48 3.65 8.60 6.77
N TYR A 49 3.08 9.70 7.27
CA TYR A 49 3.10 10.98 6.57
C TYR A 49 4.51 11.52 6.39
N ASN A 50 5.35 11.46 7.43
CA ASN A 50 6.74 11.88 7.33
C ASN A 50 7.48 11.08 6.25
N LYS A 51 7.22 9.76 6.16
CA LYS A 51 7.81 8.93 5.09
C LYS A 51 7.26 9.31 3.71
N MET A 52 5.99 9.68 3.58
CA MET A 52 5.42 10.21 2.33
C MET A 52 6.15 11.49 1.88
N VAL A 53 6.39 12.42 2.81
CA VAL A 53 7.13 13.66 2.52
C VAL A 53 8.58 13.36 2.17
N GLU A 54 9.25 12.46 2.90
CA GLU A 54 10.64 12.05 2.65
C GLU A 54 10.87 11.50 1.24
N ILE A 55 9.92 10.71 0.73
CA ILE A 55 10.01 10.15 -0.61
C ILE A 55 9.44 11.06 -1.69
N ASP A 56 8.98 12.26 -1.34
CA ASP A 56 8.30 13.19 -2.23
C ASP A 56 7.03 12.60 -2.90
N PHE A 57 6.26 11.82 -2.13
CA PHE A 57 5.11 11.05 -2.59
C PHE A 57 4.10 11.88 -3.39
N PHE A 58 3.87 13.13 -3.00
CA PHE A 58 2.88 14.00 -3.63
C PHE A 58 3.25 14.41 -5.06
N ASN A 59 4.53 14.33 -5.44
CA ASN A 59 5.02 14.59 -6.79
C ASN A 59 5.05 13.34 -7.69
N TYR A 60 4.73 12.15 -7.16
CA TYR A 60 4.60 10.96 -8.00
C TYR A 60 3.43 11.12 -8.98
N PRO A 61 3.50 10.51 -10.17
CA PRO A 61 2.34 10.43 -11.06
C PRO A 61 1.21 9.63 -10.42
N ASP A 62 -0.03 9.95 -10.76
CA ASP A 62 -1.22 9.24 -10.25
C ASP A 62 -1.24 7.76 -10.68
N LYS A 63 -0.58 7.46 -11.79
CA LYS A 63 -0.27 6.09 -12.24
C LYS A 63 1.24 5.94 -12.33
N PHE A 64 1.82 5.32 -11.31
CA PHE A 64 3.25 5.06 -11.28
C PHE A 64 3.58 3.79 -12.06
N ALA A 65 4.68 3.85 -12.82
CA ALA A 65 5.22 2.72 -13.55
C ALA A 65 6.74 2.85 -13.62
N VAL A 66 7.45 1.73 -13.52
CA VAL A 66 8.90 1.71 -13.70
C VAL A 66 9.22 1.92 -15.18
N HIS A 67 9.94 3.00 -15.48
CA HIS A 67 10.44 3.25 -16.83
C HIS A 67 11.72 2.44 -17.08
N VAL A 68 11.70 1.63 -18.14
CA VAL A 68 12.88 0.90 -18.63
C VAL A 68 13.34 1.56 -19.92
N PRO A 69 14.63 1.95 -20.05
CA PRO A 69 15.14 2.59 -21.25
C PRO A 69 14.94 1.72 -22.51
N PRO A 70 14.70 2.33 -23.68
CA PRO A 70 14.64 1.59 -24.93
C PRO A 70 15.93 0.80 -25.17
N GLY A 71 15.80 -0.49 -25.50
CA GLY A 71 16.93 -1.38 -25.75
C GLY A 71 17.40 -2.19 -24.55
N GLU A 72 16.88 -1.92 -23.35
CA GLU A 72 17.09 -2.79 -22.18
C GLU A 72 15.99 -3.84 -22.05
N PRO A 73 16.31 -5.06 -21.56
CA PRO A 73 15.30 -6.08 -21.29
C PRO A 73 14.39 -5.64 -20.14
N VAL A 74 13.09 -5.72 -20.36
CA VAL A 74 12.08 -5.50 -19.31
C VAL A 74 11.94 -6.79 -18.51
N CYS A 75 12.29 -6.73 -17.23
CA CYS A 75 12.14 -7.83 -16.29
C CYS A 75 10.76 -7.71 -15.63
N MET A 76 9.93 -8.75 -15.75
CA MET A 76 8.60 -8.77 -15.15
C MET A 76 8.38 -10.00 -14.29
N VAL A 77 7.52 -9.87 -13.28
CA VAL A 77 7.10 -10.96 -12.40
C VAL A 77 5.59 -11.17 -12.46
N THR A 78 5.14 -12.42 -12.31
CA THR A 78 3.73 -12.78 -12.21
C THR A 78 3.59 -13.96 -11.24
N PRO A 79 2.66 -13.93 -10.26
CA PRO A 79 1.78 -12.80 -9.95
C PRO A 79 2.57 -11.62 -9.34
N HIS A 80 2.07 -10.40 -9.51
CA HIS A 80 2.67 -9.17 -8.97
C HIS A 80 1.74 -8.49 -7.97
N GLU A 81 2.32 -7.72 -7.04
CA GLU A 81 1.52 -6.91 -6.11
C GLU A 81 0.99 -5.65 -6.81
N SER A 82 -0.23 -5.28 -6.47
CA SER A 82 -0.86 -4.04 -6.91
C SER A 82 -1.12 -3.16 -5.70
N TYR A 83 -0.91 -1.86 -5.86
CA TYR A 83 -1.05 -0.89 -4.79
C TYR A 83 -1.95 0.27 -5.21
N TYR A 84 -2.70 0.78 -4.25
CA TYR A 84 -3.45 2.02 -4.42
C TYR A 84 -3.42 2.84 -3.13
N PHE A 85 -3.23 4.14 -3.29
CA PHE A 85 -3.21 5.13 -2.23
C PHE A 85 -4.25 6.20 -2.55
N LYS A 86 -5.02 6.58 -1.55
CA LYS A 86 -5.80 7.82 -1.54
C LYS A 86 -5.47 8.54 -0.24
N VAL A 87 -4.80 9.67 -0.36
CA VAL A 87 -4.40 10.53 0.75
C VAL A 87 -5.24 11.79 0.70
N GLU A 88 -5.99 12.07 1.75
CA GLU A 88 -6.81 13.27 1.87
C GLU A 88 -6.27 14.13 3.01
N HIS A 89 -5.88 15.36 2.71
CA HIS A 89 -5.38 16.32 3.68
C HIS A 89 -6.07 17.67 3.45
N GLY A 90 -7.05 18.00 4.29
CA GLY A 90 -7.90 19.17 4.07
C GLY A 90 -8.71 19.04 2.78
N SER A 91 -8.55 20.00 1.85
CA SER A 91 -9.18 19.97 0.52
C SER A 91 -8.35 19.25 -0.54
N GLU A 92 -7.12 18.87 -0.24
CA GLU A 92 -6.22 18.23 -1.19
C GLU A 92 -6.41 16.71 -1.13
N ILE A 93 -6.62 16.12 -2.31
CA ILE A 93 -6.72 14.68 -2.48
C ILE A 93 -5.62 14.26 -3.45
N LYS A 94 -4.74 13.36 -2.99
CA LYS A 94 -3.75 12.70 -3.83
C LYS A 94 -4.11 11.24 -3.99
N GLU A 95 -4.21 10.80 -5.23
CA GLU A 95 -4.35 9.39 -5.58
C GLU A 95 -3.08 8.88 -6.27
N LEU A 96 -2.73 7.63 -5.98
CA LEU A 96 -1.65 6.93 -6.67
C LEU A 96 -2.02 5.47 -6.82
N SER A 97 -1.82 4.94 -8.03
CA SER A 97 -1.95 3.52 -8.34
C SER A 97 -0.65 2.99 -8.92
N TRP A 98 -0.30 1.77 -8.57
CA TRP A 98 0.91 1.13 -9.04
C TRP A 98 0.74 -0.39 -9.17
N GLU A 99 1.03 -0.92 -10.36
CA GLU A 99 1.23 -2.34 -10.62
C GLU A 99 2.73 -2.63 -10.54
N ASP A 100 3.20 -3.28 -9.46
CA ASP A 100 4.62 -3.56 -9.25
C ASP A 100 5.09 -4.82 -9.99
N SER A 101 4.77 -4.88 -11.28
CA SER A 101 5.10 -6.02 -12.14
C SER A 101 6.51 -5.96 -12.71
N VAL A 102 7.10 -4.75 -12.81
CA VAL A 102 8.43 -4.53 -13.41
C VAL A 102 9.50 -4.49 -12.33
N THR A 103 10.45 -5.42 -12.40
CA THR A 103 11.49 -5.63 -11.36
C THR A 103 12.82 -4.95 -11.69
N ASN A 104 12.90 -4.20 -12.79
CA ASN A 104 14.09 -3.41 -13.13
C ASN A 104 14.42 -2.40 -12.00
N PRO A 105 15.71 -2.16 -11.70
CA PRO A 105 16.11 -1.22 -10.66
C PRO A 105 15.55 0.18 -10.91
N ASN A 106 14.87 0.75 -9.92
CA ASN A 106 14.29 2.09 -10.02
C ASN A 106 14.19 2.70 -8.62
N LYS A 107 14.86 3.83 -8.40
CA LYS A 107 14.97 4.47 -7.08
C LYS A 107 13.62 4.93 -6.54
N ASP A 108 12.72 5.39 -7.41
CA ASP A 108 11.39 5.85 -7.00
C ASP A 108 10.51 4.66 -6.63
N ALA A 109 10.58 3.57 -7.38
CA ALA A 109 9.94 2.31 -7.02
C ALA A 109 10.44 1.79 -5.67
N ASP A 110 11.75 1.82 -5.42
CA ASP A 110 12.35 1.37 -4.16
C ASP A 110 11.86 2.21 -2.97
N ARG A 111 11.83 3.54 -3.12
CA ARG A 111 11.27 4.46 -2.11
C ARG A 111 9.80 4.21 -1.84
N LEU A 112 9.00 3.97 -2.88
CA LEU A 112 7.58 3.65 -2.73
C LEU A 112 7.38 2.29 -2.02
N ARG A 113 8.21 1.28 -2.33
CA ARG A 113 8.24 0.00 -1.59
C ARG A 113 8.59 0.18 -0.13
N GLU A 114 9.50 1.09 0.21
CA GLU A 114 9.83 1.40 1.61
C GLU A 114 8.64 2.00 2.37
N LEU A 115 7.89 2.92 1.75
CA LEU A 115 6.65 3.47 2.33
C LEU A 115 5.60 2.36 2.53
N ILE A 116 5.40 1.51 1.51
CA ILE A 116 4.49 0.36 1.57
C ILE A 116 4.86 -0.55 2.74
N ARG A 117 6.14 -0.92 2.86
CA ARG A 117 6.63 -1.75 3.97
C ARG A 117 6.38 -1.09 5.32
N CYS A 118 6.65 0.21 5.45
CA CYS A 118 6.38 0.96 6.68
C CYS A 118 4.90 0.87 7.10
N ILE A 119 3.96 1.10 6.17
CA ILE A 119 2.53 1.01 6.46
C ILE A 119 2.14 -0.43 6.84
N ARG A 120 2.64 -1.43 6.11
CA ARG A 120 2.38 -2.84 6.39
C ARG A 120 2.89 -3.24 7.76
N ASP A 121 4.12 -2.90 8.12
CA ASP A 121 4.71 -3.23 9.42
C ASP A 121 3.87 -2.65 10.57
N ILE A 122 3.39 -1.41 10.43
CA ILE A 122 2.49 -0.78 11.40
C ILE A 122 1.19 -1.57 11.54
N VAL A 123 0.51 -1.88 10.42
CA VAL A 123 -0.75 -2.64 10.43
C VAL A 123 -0.56 -4.04 11.01
N GLU A 124 0.47 -4.75 10.58
CA GLU A 124 0.75 -6.13 10.97
C GLU A 124 1.20 -6.23 12.44
N SER A 125 1.73 -5.14 13.02
CA SER A 125 2.07 -5.06 14.44
C SER A 125 0.84 -5.04 15.35
N LYS A 126 -0.33 -4.59 14.84
CA LYS A 126 -1.57 -4.39 15.60
C LYS A 126 -2.13 -5.70 16.17
N ARG A 127 -2.69 -5.62 17.37
CA ARG A 127 -3.28 -6.79 18.05
C ARG A 127 -4.52 -7.28 17.29
N GLU A 128 -5.27 -6.36 16.72
CA GLU A 128 -6.46 -6.58 15.90
C GLU A 128 -6.11 -7.38 14.65
N TYR A 129 -5.05 -6.98 13.94
CA TYR A 129 -4.54 -7.71 12.79
C TYR A 129 -4.08 -9.13 13.17
N LYS A 130 -3.32 -9.27 14.26
CA LYS A 130 -2.80 -10.56 14.74
C LYS A 130 -3.89 -11.55 15.16
N LYS A 131 -5.10 -11.07 15.47
CA LYS A 131 -6.27 -11.92 15.79
C LYS A 131 -6.98 -12.43 14.52
N LEU A 132 -6.71 -11.83 13.36
CA LEU A 132 -7.33 -12.27 12.12
C LEU A 132 -6.86 -13.68 11.75
N PRO A 133 -7.74 -14.51 11.16
CA PRO A 133 -7.35 -15.83 10.68
C PRO A 133 -6.26 -15.72 9.59
N PRO A 134 -5.44 -16.77 9.44
CA PRO A 134 -4.57 -16.88 8.27
C PRO A 134 -5.42 -17.04 7.00
N PRO A 135 -4.97 -16.50 5.85
CA PRO A 135 -5.63 -16.73 4.56
C PRO A 135 -5.69 -18.23 4.23
N ARG A 136 -6.70 -18.63 3.46
CA ARG A 136 -6.90 -20.04 3.07
C ARG A 136 -6.52 -20.23 1.60
N GLY A 137 -5.52 -21.08 1.34
CA GLY A 137 -5.04 -21.38 -0.01
C GLY A 137 -3.94 -20.44 -0.49
N GLY A 138 -3.59 -20.56 -1.79
CA GLY A 138 -2.66 -19.67 -2.50
C GLY A 138 -3.33 -19.08 -3.73
N TYR A 139 -2.71 -18.07 -4.34
CA TYR A 139 -3.13 -17.62 -5.67
C TYR A 139 -2.56 -18.62 -6.69
N ASP A 140 -3.44 -19.18 -7.53
CA ASP A 140 -3.06 -20.02 -8.68
C ASP A 140 -2.46 -19.19 -9.82
#